data_AF-A0A914Y1N7-F1
#
_entry.id   AF-A0A914Y1N7-F1
#
_cell.length_a   1.000
_cell.length_b   1.000
_cell.length_c   1.000
_cell.angle_alpha   90.00
_cell.angle_beta   90.00
_cell.angle_gamma   90.00
#
_symmetry.space_group_name_H-M   'P 1'
#
loop_
_entity.id
_entity.type
_entity.pdbx_description
1 polymer ?
#
loop_
_entity_poly.entity_id
_entity_poly.type
_entity_poly.pdbx_seq_one_letter_code
_entity_poly.pdbx_strand_id
1 'polypeptide(L)'
;MKRLFFQLLLVSDLNVKDKLFKSAIAIFIRLTYFVSDIAKEKAPQLAANFDKNDLKSVETVFKSGLPTPDEYAREKVKALASNFDHSELKHVEPQVKTNVAVIEEQ
;
A
#
# COMPACT_ATOMS: atom_id res chain seq x y z
N MET A 1 -3.64 -30.72 -1.59
CA MET A 1 -3.65 -31.89 -2.50
C MET A 1 -3.10 -31.64 -3.91
N LYS A 2 -3.10 -30.41 -4.45
CA LYS A 2 -2.69 -30.14 -5.84
C LYS A 2 -1.17 -30.26 -6.12
N ARG A 3 -0.31 -30.05 -5.13
CA ARG A 3 1.16 -30.07 -5.29
C ARG A 3 1.76 -31.49 -5.35
N LEU A 4 1.07 -32.47 -4.76
CA LEU A 4 1.48 -33.89 -4.76
C LEU A 4 1.29 -34.52 -6.15
N PHE A 5 0.18 -34.18 -6.82
CA PHE A 5 -0.13 -34.65 -8.18
C PHE A 5 0.87 -34.13 -9.21
N PHE A 6 1.32 -32.88 -9.08
CA PHE A 6 2.22 -32.24 -10.04
C PHE A 6 3.66 -32.80 -9.96
N GLN A 7 4.14 -33.16 -8.76
CA GLN A 7 5.47 -33.77 -8.59
C GLN A 7 5.50 -35.25 -9.00
N LEU A 8 4.42 -36.00 -8.75
CA LEU A 8 4.31 -37.38 -9.22
C LEU A 8 4.28 -37.45 -10.76
N LEU A 9 3.62 -36.48 -11.40
CA LEU A 9 3.50 -36.40 -12.86
C LEU A 9 4.86 -36.06 -13.51
N LEU A 10 5.63 -35.12 -12.97
CA LEU A 10 6.97 -34.79 -13.47
C LEU A 10 7.99 -35.95 -13.38
N VAL A 11 7.83 -36.86 -12.42
CA VAL A 11 8.69 -38.06 -12.30
C VAL A 11 8.24 -39.19 -13.22
N SER A 12 6.96 -39.21 -13.63
CA SER A 12 6.41 -40.21 -14.54
C SER A 12 6.99 -40.10 -15.95
N ASP A 13 7.40 -38.88 -16.35
CA ASP A 13 7.98 -38.58 -17.66
C ASP A 13 9.49 -38.88 -17.73
N LEU A 14 10.17 -39.14 -16.60
CA LEU A 14 11.55 -39.62 -16.60
C LEU A 14 11.58 -41.13 -16.90
N ASN A 15 11.95 -41.49 -18.13
CA ASN A 15 12.10 -42.87 -18.61
C ASN A 15 13.35 -43.58 -18.02
N VAL A 16 13.44 -43.68 -16.70
CA VAL A 16 14.53 -44.39 -16.02
C VAL A 16 14.10 -45.83 -15.78
N LYS A 17 14.74 -46.77 -16.49
CA LYS A 17 14.43 -48.21 -16.45
C LYS A 17 14.87 -48.90 -15.16
N ASP A 18 15.68 -48.23 -14.35
CA ASP A 18 16.27 -48.82 -13.16
C ASP A 18 15.32 -48.72 -11.95
N LYS A 19 14.97 -49.89 -11.39
CA LYS A 19 14.07 -50.04 -10.24
C LYS A 19 14.66 -49.38 -8.99
N LEU A 20 16.00 -49.37 -8.87
CA LEU A 20 16.71 -48.72 -7.78
C LEU A 20 16.55 -47.19 -7.83
N PHE A 21 16.63 -46.61 -9.03
CA PHE A 21 16.51 -45.16 -9.20
C PHE A 21 15.09 -44.66 -8.90
N LYS A 22 14.06 -45.39 -9.32
CA LYS A 22 12.66 -45.07 -8.97
C LYS A 22 12.43 -45.13 -7.46
N SER A 23 13.00 -46.14 -6.79
CA SER A 23 12.94 -46.27 -5.33
C SER A 23 13.64 -45.11 -4.62
N ALA A 24 14.82 -44.73 -5.09
CA ALA A 24 15.58 -43.60 -4.53
C ALA A 24 14.82 -42.27 -4.67
N ILE A 25 14.19 -42.00 -5.82
CA ILE A 25 13.37 -40.79 -6.01
C ILE A 25 12.15 -40.80 -5.08
N ALA A 26 11.43 -41.92 -4.98
CA ALA A 26 10.28 -42.02 -4.09
C ALA A 26 10.66 -41.75 -2.63
N ILE A 27 11.81 -42.27 -2.19
CA ILE A 27 12.36 -42.02 -0.85
C ILE A 27 12.70 -40.53 -0.67
N PHE A 28 13.39 -39.92 -1.64
CA PHE A 28 13.77 -38.51 -1.58
C PHE A 28 12.55 -37.58 -1.51
N ILE A 29 11.53 -37.85 -2.33
CA ILE A 29 10.26 -37.12 -2.31
C ILE A 29 9.59 -37.29 -0.93
N ARG A 30 9.51 -38.51 -0.40
CA ARG A 30 8.92 -38.75 0.92
C ARG A 30 9.67 -38.03 2.04
N LEU A 31 11.00 -37.99 1.98
CA LEU A 31 11.83 -37.27 2.95
C LEU A 31 11.65 -35.76 2.87
N THR A 32 11.60 -35.18 1.68
CA THR A 32 11.39 -33.73 1.51
C THR A 32 10.01 -33.29 2.00
N TYR A 33 8.96 -34.07 1.74
CA TYR A 33 7.64 -33.80 2.31
C TYR A 33 7.62 -33.93 3.83
N PHE A 34 8.25 -34.96 4.40
CA PHE A 34 8.35 -35.15 5.84
C PHE A 34 9.03 -33.98 6.55
N VAL A 35 10.15 -33.48 5.99
CA VAL A 35 10.84 -32.30 6.52
C VAL A 35 9.97 -31.04 6.45
N SER A 36 9.24 -30.84 5.35
CA SER A 36 8.29 -29.72 5.20
C SER A 36 7.18 -29.76 6.27
N ASP A 37 6.69 -30.95 6.60
CA ASP A 37 5.57 -31.08 7.54
C ASP A 37 6.03 -30.87 8.99
N ILE A 38 7.24 -31.33 9.35
CA ILE A 38 7.87 -30.98 10.64
C ILE A 38 8.01 -29.46 10.80
N ALA A 39 8.42 -28.74 9.75
CA ALA A 39 8.58 -27.29 9.81
C ALA A 39 7.24 -26.58 10.05
N LYS A 40 6.16 -27.03 9.40
CA LYS A 40 4.81 -26.49 9.60
C LYS A 40 4.26 -26.78 10.99
N GLU A 41 4.56 -27.95 11.56
CA GLU A 41 4.11 -28.33 12.91
C GLU A 41 4.88 -27.57 14.01
N LYS A 42 6.16 -27.26 13.79
CA LYS A 42 6.97 -26.49 14.74
C LYS A 42 6.59 -25.01 14.79
N ALA A 43 6.09 -24.43 13.69
CA ALA A 43 5.70 -23.03 13.64
C ALA A 43 4.68 -22.60 14.73
N PRO A 44 3.54 -23.31 14.94
CA PRO A 44 2.61 -22.96 16.00
C PRO A 44 3.19 -23.18 17.41
N GLN A 45 4.07 -24.16 17.59
CA GLN A 45 4.73 -24.40 18.89
C GLN A 45 5.71 -23.27 19.25
N LEU A 46 6.42 -22.74 18.25
CA LEU A 46 7.29 -21.57 18.42
C LEU A 46 6.48 -20.31 18.73
N ALA A 47 5.33 -20.13 18.09
CA ALA A 47 4.42 -19.02 18.38
C ALA A 47 3.77 -19.13 19.78
N ALA A 48 3.43 -20.34 20.22
CA ALA A 48 2.84 -20.59 21.53
C ALA A 48 3.82 -20.36 22.69
N ASN A 49 5.10 -20.67 22.48
CA ASN A 49 6.16 -20.49 23.48
C ASN A 49 6.94 -19.18 23.32
N PHE A 50 6.47 -18.27 22.47
CA PHE A 50 7.13 -16.99 22.23
C PHE A 50 6.97 -16.06 23.44
N ASP A 51 8.09 -15.70 24.10
CA ASP A 51 8.08 -14.71 25.18
C ASP A 51 8.08 -13.29 24.59
N LYS A 52 7.07 -12.50 24.97
CA LYS A 52 6.94 -11.10 24.54
C LYS A 52 7.97 -10.19 25.21
N ASN A 53 8.58 -10.63 26.31
CA ASN A 53 9.62 -9.88 27.00
C ASN A 53 10.95 -9.88 26.21
N ASP A 54 11.14 -10.81 25.29
CA ASP A 54 12.28 -10.84 24.35
C ASP A 54 12.16 -9.77 23.25
N LEU A 55 10.99 -9.13 23.14
CA LEU A 55 10.79 -8.06 22.18
C LEU A 55 11.52 -6.79 22.65
N LYS A 56 12.37 -6.23 21.79
CA LYS A 56 13.04 -4.97 22.07
C LYS A 56 11.99 -3.86 22.24
N SER A 57 12.05 -3.15 23.36
CA SER A 57 11.22 -1.96 23.59
C SER A 57 11.57 -0.88 22.57
N VAL A 58 10.56 -0.38 21.86
CA VAL A 58 10.68 0.71 20.89
C VAL A 58 9.56 1.69 21.20
N GLU A 59 9.91 2.96 21.37
CA GLU A 59 8.94 4.04 21.50
C GLU A 59 8.26 4.29 20.15
N THR A 60 6.93 4.28 20.15
CA THR A 60 6.14 4.56 18.95
C THR A 60 5.99 6.07 18.78
N VAL A 61 6.62 6.63 17.74
CA VAL A 61 6.44 8.04 17.39
C VAL A 61 5.16 8.19 16.55
N PHE A 62 4.06 8.56 17.19
CA PHE A 62 2.80 8.85 16.51
C PHE A 62 2.83 10.27 15.93
N LYS A 63 2.89 10.39 14.60
CA LYS A 63 2.82 11.67 13.90
C LYS A 63 1.37 12.04 13.59
N SER A 64 0.59 12.43 14.60
CA SER A 64 -0.70 13.08 14.37
C SER A 64 -0.57 14.59 14.48
N GLY A 65 -0.05 15.22 13.43
CA GLY A 65 -0.23 16.64 13.25
C GLY A 65 -1.68 16.88 12.81
N LEU A 66 -2.56 17.27 13.73
CA LEU A 66 -3.81 17.90 13.31
C LEU A 66 -3.47 19.22 12.63
N PRO A 67 -4.18 19.61 11.56
CA PRO A 67 -4.01 20.93 10.97
C PRO A 67 -4.16 22.00 12.04
N THR A 68 -3.30 23.01 11.98
CA THR A 68 -3.46 24.19 12.84
C THR A 68 -4.79 24.89 12.49
N PRO A 69 -5.41 25.60 13.45
CA PRO A 69 -6.62 26.39 13.18
C PRO A 69 -6.46 27.34 11.99
N ASP A 70 -5.26 27.91 11.81
CA ASP A 70 -4.95 28.80 10.69
C ASP A 70 -4.93 28.07 9.33
N GLU A 71 -4.39 26.85 9.28
CA GLU A 71 -4.42 26.03 8.06
C GLU A 71 -5.85 25.67 7.68
N TYR A 72 -6.66 25.28 8.66
CA TYR A 72 -8.07 24.99 8.45
C TYR A 72 -8.85 26.22 7.94
N ALA A 73 -8.64 27.38 8.57
CA ALA A 73 -9.28 28.62 8.17
C ALA A 73 -8.89 29.04 6.75
N ARG A 74 -7.61 28.92 6.38
CA ARG A 74 -7.12 29.22 5.02
C ARG A 74 -7.80 28.35 3.96
N GLU A 75 -7.92 27.05 4.20
CA GLU A 75 -8.59 26.13 3.28
C GLU A 75 -10.09 26.45 3.15
N LYS A 76 -10.75 26.73 4.27
CA LYS A 76 -12.16 27.14 4.27
C LYS A 76 -12.40 28.40 3.46
N VAL A 77 -11.57 29.43 3.63
CA VAL A 77 -11.71 30.69 2.88
C VAL A 77 -11.50 30.48 1.38
N LYS A 78 -10.50 29.67 0.98
CA LYS A 78 -10.29 29.32 -0.43
C LYS A 78 -11.51 28.64 -1.04
N ALA A 79 -12.11 27.69 -0.32
CA ALA A 79 -13.31 26.99 -0.78
C ALA A 79 -14.52 27.93 -0.89
N LEU A 80 -14.68 28.87 0.04
CA LEU A 80 -15.75 29.87 0.00
C LEU A 80 -15.58 30.82 -1.20
N ALA A 81 -14.37 31.32 -1.42
CA ALA A 81 -14.09 32.21 -2.55
C ALA A 81 -14.33 31.53 -3.91
N SER A 82 -13.96 30.25 -4.04
CA SER A 82 -14.16 29.49 -5.28
C SER A 82 -15.63 29.23 -5.61
N ASN A 83 -16.51 29.19 -4.60
CA ASN A 83 -17.92 28.87 -4.75
C ASN A 83 -18.82 30.10 -4.52
N PHE A 84 -18.24 31.30 -4.50
CA PHE A 84 -18.98 32.53 -4.25
C PHE A 84 -19.91 32.86 -5.43
N ASP A 85 -21.19 33.08 -5.14
CA ASP A 85 -22.18 33.45 -6.15
C ASP A 85 -22.08 34.95 -6.48
N HIS A 86 -21.76 35.27 -7.72
CA HIS A 86 -21.65 36.64 -8.19
C HIS A 86 -23.01 37.36 -8.25
N SER A 87 -24.12 36.63 -8.22
CA SER A 87 -25.47 37.21 -8.18
C SER A 87 -25.74 38.00 -6.90
N GLU A 88 -25.00 37.70 -5.82
CA GLU A 88 -25.07 38.41 -4.53
C GLU A 88 -24.35 39.76 -4.56
N LEU A 89 -23.56 40.05 -5.60
CA LEU A 89 -22.86 41.33 -5.73
C LEU A 89 -23.85 42.44 -6.05
N LYS A 90 -23.79 43.52 -5.26
CA LYS A 90 -24.55 44.73 -5.54
C LYS A 90 -24.02 45.38 -6.82
N HIS A 91 -24.93 45.62 -7.77
CA HIS A 91 -24.60 46.37 -8.97
C HIS A 91 -24.15 47.80 -8.62
N VAL A 92 -23.04 48.23 -9.22
CA VAL A 92 -22.53 49.60 -9.12
C VAL A 92 -22.09 50.03 -10.52
N GLU A 93 -22.58 51.17 -10.98
CA GLU A 93 -22.14 51.75 -12.25
C GLU A 93 -20.79 52.48 -12.05
N PRO A 94 -19.72 52.07 -12.77
CA PRO A 94 -18.42 52.71 -12.64
C PRO A 94 -18.41 54.10 -13.31
N GLN A 95 -17.90 55.11 -12.59
CA GLN A 95 -17.65 56.45 -13.13
C GLN A 95 -16.25 56.49 -13.75
N VAL A 96 -16.15 56.34 -15.07
CA VAL A 96 -14.88 56.39 -15.81
C VAL A 96 -14.59 57.82 -16.25
N LYS A 97 -13.50 58.41 -15.75
CA LYS A 97 -13.03 59.74 -16.21
C LYS A 97 -12.09 59.56 -17.40
N THR A 98 -12.57 59.86 -18.61
CA THR A 98 -11.75 59.91 -19.84
C THR A 98 -11.32 61.35 -20.13
N ASN A 99 -10.36 61.88 -19.37
CA ASN A 99 -9.67 63.12 -19.75
C ASN A 99 -8.55 62.79 -20.74
N VAL A 100 -8.90 62.66 -22.03
CA VAL A 100 -7.90 62.70 -23.10
C VAL A 100 -7.87 64.13 -23.60
N ALA A 101 -6.91 64.93 -23.12
CA ALA A 101 -6.65 66.25 -23.68
C ALA A 101 -6.04 66.04 -25.08
N VAL A 102 -6.81 66.32 -26.13
CA VAL A 102 -6.27 66.49 -27.48
C VAL A 102 -5.53 67.82 -27.47
N ILE A 103 -4.20 67.77 -27.43
CA ILE A 103 -3.35 68.94 -27.64
C ILE A 103 -3.27 69.10 -29.16
N GLU A 104 -4.02 70.03 -29.73
CA GLU A 104 -3.78 70.46 -31.12
C GLU A 104 -2.55 71.37 -31.11
N GLU A 105 -1.42 70.87 -31.65
CA GLU A 105 -0.24 71.67 -31.95
C GLU A 105 -0.59 72.65 -33.10
N GLN A 106 -0.45 73.95 -32.83
CA GLN A 106 -0.61 75.04 -33.80
C GLN A 106 0.62 75.22 -34.69
#